data_AF-A0A7C2FWG8-F1
#
_entry.id   AF-A0A7C2FWG8-F1
#
_cell.length_a   1.000
_cell.length_b   1.000
_cell.length_c   1.000
_cell.angle_alpha   90.00
_cell.angle_beta   90.00
_cell.angle_gamma   90.00
#
_symmetry.space_group_name_H-M   'P 1'
#
loop_
_entity.id
_entity.type
_entity.pdbx_description
1 polymer ?
#
loop_
_entity_poly.entity_id
_entity_poly.type
_entity_poly.pdbx_seq_one_letter_code
_entity_poly.pdbx_strand_id
1 'polypeptide(L)' 'MVVDRIEVYLDEAREPLAVLREPPYRLRLDTRRIPDGEHLLRVVTHFRGGG' A
#
# COMPACT_ATOMS: atom_id res chain seq x y z
N MET A 1 6.30 -6.67 -18.26
CA MET A 1 5.39 -6.25 -17.18
C MET A 1 6.00 -5.05 -16.49
N VAL A 2 5.28 -3.92 -16.43
CA VAL A 2 5.73 -2.70 -15.74
C VAL A 2 4.80 -2.48 -14.55
N VAL A 3 5.34 -2.11 -13.38
CA VAL A 3 4.51 -1.74 -12.22
C VAL A 3 3.70 -0.50 -12.59
N ASP A 4 2.38 -0.60 -12.52
CA ASP A 4 1.45 0.52 -12.72
C ASP A 4 1.30 1.31 -11.42
N ARG A 5 1.05 0.60 -10.31
CA ARG A 5 0.99 1.16 -8.96
C ARG A 5 1.07 0.07 -7.90
N ILE A 6 1.40 0.48 -6.69
CA ILE A 6 1.35 -0.34 -5.47
C ILE A 6 0.37 0.32 -4.52
N GLU A 7 -0.63 -0.43 -4.08
CA GLU A 7 -1.62 0.00 -3.09
C GLU A 7 -1.30 -0.64 -1.74
N VAL A 8 -1.21 0.18 -0.70
CA VAL A 8 -0.95 -0.28 0.67
C VAL A 8 -2.21 -0.07 1.50
N TYR A 9 -2.65 -1.12 2.18
CA TYR A 9 -3.83 -1.14 3.04
C TYR A 9 -3.43 -1.46 4.47
N LEU A 10 -4.17 -0.91 5.43
CA LEU A 10 -4.02 -1.17 6.86
C LEU A 10 -5.25 -1.95 7.33
N ASP A 11 -5.01 -3.08 7.96
CA ASP A 11 -6.02 -4.00 8.48
C ASP A 11 -7.05 -4.37 7.39
N GLU A 12 -8.35 -4.30 7.70
CA GLU A 12 -9.44 -4.60 6.78
C GLU A 12 -9.94 -3.36 6.03
N ALA A 13 -9.14 -2.28 5.95
CA ALA A 13 -9.52 -1.07 5.24
C ALA A 13 -9.86 -1.39 3.76
N ARG A 14 -10.99 -0.84 3.31
CA ARG A 14 -11.45 -0.96 1.91
C ARG A 14 -10.70 -0.03 0.97
N GLU A 15 -10.18 1.07 1.49
CA GLU A 15 -9.40 2.05 0.75
C GLU A 15 -7.91 1.93 1.13
N PRO A 16 -6.99 2.11 0.18
CA PRO A 16 -5.57 2.08 0.47
C PRO A 16 -5.18 3.34 1.26
N LEU A 17 -4.33 3.17 2.26
CA LEU A 17 -3.72 4.27 3.00
C LEU A 17 -2.68 5.02 2.15
N ALA A 18 -2.12 4.37 1.12
CA ALA A 18 -1.20 4.97 0.18
C ALA A 18 -1.22 4.24 -1.18
N VAL A 19 -0.99 5.01 -2.25
CA VAL A 19 -0.80 4.49 -3.61
C VAL A 19 0.53 5.01 -4.16
N LEU A 20 1.47 4.11 -4.43
CA LEU A 20 2.81 4.42 -4.93
C LEU A 20 2.88 4.14 -6.43
N ARG A 21 3.27 5.13 -7.23
CA ARG A 21 3.26 5.02 -8.71
C ARG A 21 4.65 5.04 -9.35
N GLU A 22 5.65 5.58 -8.66
CA GLU A 22 6.98 5.78 -9.23
C GLU A 22 8.09 5.34 -8.26
N PRO A 23 9.20 4.79 -8.77
CA PRO A 23 10.35 4.42 -7.95
C PRO A 23 11.17 5.65 -7.51
N PRO A 24 11.84 5.59 -6.34
CA PRO A 24 11.83 4.50 -5.37
C PRO A 24 10.52 4.47 -4.56
N TYR A 25 9.87 3.30 -4.49
CA TYR A 25 8.64 3.13 -3.71
C TYR A 25 8.94 3.23 -2.21
N ARG A 26 8.46 4.30 -1.58
CA ARG A 26 8.66 4.58 -0.16
C ARG A 26 7.32 4.90 0.49
N LEU A 27 7.10 4.35 1.68
CA LEU A 27 5.95 4.66 2.52
C LEU A 27 6.44 5.23 3.84
N ARG A 28 5.94 6.40 4.23
CA ARG A 28 6.10 6.96 5.56
C ARG A 28 4.74 6.91 6.25
N LEU A 29 4.61 6.05 7.24
CA LEU A 29 3.37 5.85 8.00
C LEU A 29 3.46 6.60 9.33
N ASP A 30 2.50 7.49 9.60
CA ASP A 30 2.35 8.10 10.93
C ASP A 30 1.51 7.19 11.82
N THR A 31 2.16 6.47 12.72
CA THR A 31 1.51 5.49 13.60
C THR A 31 0.83 6.11 14.81
N ARG A 32 1.02 7.42 15.07
CA ARG A 32 0.45 8.09 16.27
C ARG A 32 -1.08 8.14 16.29
N ARG A 33 -1.70 7.90 15.13
CA ARG A 33 -3.16 7.86 14.95
C ARG A 33 -3.70 6.45 14.81
N ILE A 34 -2.82 5.45 14.85
CA ILE A 34 -3.17 4.04 14.79
C ILE A 34 -3.31 3.56 16.24
N PRO A 35 -4.41 2.92 16.63
CA PRO A 35 -4.56 2.37 17.97
C PRO A 35 -3.44 1.39 18.31
N ASP A 36 -3.19 1.17 19.60
CA ASP A 36 -2.24 0.14 20.01
C ASP A 36 -2.81 -1.25 19.73
N GLY A 37 -1.98 -2.16 19.21
CA GLY A 37 -2.37 -3.54 18.92
C GLY A 37 -1.63 -4.15 17.74
N GLU A 38 -2.06 -5.34 17.35
CA GLU A 38 -1.61 -5.97 16.12
C GLU A 38 -2.29 -5.34 14.92
N HIS A 39 -1.49 -5.02 13.90
CA HIS A 39 -1.97 -4.46 12.64
C HIS A 39 -1.39 -5.23 11.46
N LEU A 40 -2.19 -5.35 10.40
CA LEU A 40 -1.78 -6.02 9.17
C LEU A 40 -1.61 -5.01 8.04
N LEU A 41 -0.42 -4.96 7.44
CA LEU A 41 -0.23 -4.24 6.18
C LEU A 41 -0.44 -5.20 5.01
N ARG A 42 -1.44 -4.91 4.17
CA ARG A 42 -1.68 -5.61 2.91
C ARG A 42 -1.17 -4.77 1.75
N VAL A 43 -0.21 -5.31 0.99
CA VAL A 43 0.43 -4.63 -0.15
C VAL A 43 0.00 -5.32 -1.44
N VAL A 44 -0.62 -4.58 -2.36
CA VAL A 44 -1.11 -5.08 -3.64
C VAL A 44 -0.42 -4.35 -4.78
N THR A 45 0.30 -5.08 -5.62
CA THR A 45 1.00 -4.52 -6.80
C THR A 45 0.17 -4.77 -8.06
N HIS A 46 -0.16 -3.70 -8.76
CA HIS A 46 -0.80 -3.75 -10.07
C HIS A 46 0.25 -3.58 -11.16
N PHE A 47 0.23 -4.47 -12.16
CA PHE A 47 1.12 -4.43 -13.31
C PHE A 47 0.34 -4.07 -14.57
N ARG A 48 0.93 -3.26 -15.44
CA ARG A 48 0.44 -3.02 -16.80
C ARG A 48 1.03 -4.06 -17.75
N GLY A 49 0.18 -4.63 -18.60
CA GLY A 49 0.57 -5.55 -19.68
C GLY A 49 0.66 -7.03 -19.29
N GLY A 50 -0.15 -7.50 -18.33
CA GLY A 50 -0.34 -8.93 -18.06
C GLY A 50 -1.66 -9.38 -18.68
N GLY A 51 -1.56 -10.09 -19.81
CA GLY A 51 -2.63 -10.93 -20.38
C GLY A 51 -2.22 -12.39 -20.27
#